data_AF-A0A1Z8VXJ0-F1
#
_entry.id   AF-A0A1Z8VXJ0-F1
#
_cell.length_a   1.000
_cell.length_b   1.000
_cell.length_c   1.000
_cell.angle_alpha   90.00
_cell.angle_beta   90.00
_cell.angle_gamma   90.00
#
_symmetry.space_group_name_H-M   'P 1'
#
loop_
_entity.id
_entity.type
_entity.pdbx_description
1 polymer ?
#
loop_
_entity_poly.entity_id
_entity_poly.type
_entity_poly.pdbx_seq_one_letter_code
_entity_poly.pdbx_strand_id
1 'polypeptide(L)' 'MKLLWVLLIFLGDAKQDEVWVNDLDTCLQLQQRVLMQNQMQIIAGNLAIRAFCVPKKIKEKD' A
#
# COMPACT_ATOMS: atom_id res chain seq x y z
N MET A 1 15.70 8.72 -14.33
CA MET A 1 15.22 7.47 -13.68
C MET A 1 14.84 7.79 -12.24
N LYS A 2 13.57 8.13 -12.02
CA LYS A 2 13.04 8.35 -10.67
C LYS A 2 12.53 7.01 -10.12
N LEU A 3 12.99 6.63 -8.93
CA LEU A 3 12.41 5.51 -8.19
C LEU A 3 11.15 6.03 -7.49
N LEU A 4 9.99 5.47 -7.79
CA LEU A 4 8.77 5.69 -7.00
C LEU A 4 8.46 4.46 -6.17
N TRP A 5 7.71 4.65 -5.10
CA TRP A 5 7.17 3.60 -4.29
C TRP A 5 5.65 3.56 -4.45
N VAL A 6 5.11 2.35 -4.51
CA VAL A 6 3.67 2.13 -4.61
C VAL A 6 3.21 1.33 -3.41
N LEU A 7 2.23 1.87 -2.68
CA LEU A 7 1.49 1.13 -1.67
C LEU A 7 0.36 0.38 -2.35
N LEU A 8 0.46 -0.95 -2.37
CA LEU A 8 -0.58 -1.85 -2.83
C LEU A 8 -1.43 -2.27 -1.65
N ILE A 9 -2.75 -2.07 -1.74
CA ILE A 9 -3.69 -2.45 -0.68
C ILE A 9 -4.59 -3.58 -1.17
N PHE A 10 -4.69 -4.62 -0.35
CA PHE A 10 -5.53 -5.79 -0.57
C PHE A 10 -6.52 -5.94 0.58
N LEU A 11 -7.76 -6.27 0.23
CA LEU A 11 -8.78 -6.70 1.18
C LEU A 11 -9.08 -8.18 0.87
N GLY A 12 -8.55 -9.09 1.69
CA GLY A 12 -8.48 -10.50 1.32
C GLY A 12 -7.57 -10.72 0.11
N ASP A 13 -8.08 -11.42 -0.91
CA ASP A 13 -7.34 -11.69 -2.16
C ASP A 13 -7.60 -10.65 -3.25
N ALA A 14 -8.50 -9.69 -3.01
CA ALA A 14 -8.82 -8.65 -3.98
C ALA A 14 -7.90 -7.44 -3.81
N LYS A 15 -7.19 -7.07 -4.87
CA LYS A 15 -6.46 -5.80 -4.96
C LYS A 15 -7.48 -4.66 -5.05
N GLN A 16 -7.38 -3.71 -4.12
CA GLN A 16 -8.29 -2.56 -4.05
C GLN A 16 -7.68 -1.34 -4.72
N ASP A 17 -6.45 -0.97 -4.35
CA ASP A 17 -5.89 0.33 -4.75
C ASP A 17 -4.37 0.37 -4.85
N GLU A 18 -3.87 1.37 -5.59
CA GLU A 18 -2.46 1.73 -5.69
C GLU A 18 -2.24 3.20 -5.30
N VAL A 19 -1.41 3.45 -4.28
CA VAL A 19 -1.02 4.81 -3.89
C VAL A 19 0.44 5.04 -4.23
N TRP A 20 0.71 6.03 -5.07
CA TRP A 20 2.07 6.37 -5.53
C TRP A 20 2.70 7.42 -4.63
N VAL A 21 3.93 7.16 -4.18
CA VAL A 21 4.72 8.05 -3.33
C VAL A 21 6.17 8.13 -3.80
N ASN A 22 6.85 9.21 -3.46
CA ASN A 22 8.19 9.51 -3.96
C ASN A 22 9.32 8.88 -3.11
N ASP A 23 9.03 8.49 -1.88
CA ASP A 23 10.02 8.00 -0.91
C ASP A 23 9.48 6.80 -0.11
N LEU A 24 10.41 5.99 0.39
CA LEU A 24 10.11 4.75 1.11
C LEU A 24 9.45 5.05 2.47
N ASP A 25 9.94 6.05 3.19
CA ASP A 25 9.45 6.36 4.53
C ASP A 25 7.97 6.72 4.53
N THR A 26 7.54 7.55 3.58
CA THR A 26 6.12 7.88 3.38
C THR A 26 5.31 6.63 3.03
N CYS A 27 5.84 5.73 2.20
CA CYS A 27 5.15 4.47 1.89
C CYS A 27 4.94 3.61 3.14
N LEU A 28 5.98 3.44 3.96
CA LEU A 28 5.93 2.63 5.18
C LEU A 28 5.00 3.24 6.24
N GLN A 29 4.99 4.57 6.37
CA GLN A 29 4.05 5.26 7.27
C GLN A 29 2.60 5.02 6.85
N LEU A 30 2.30 5.12 5.56
CA LEU A 30 0.97 4.83 5.04
C LEU A 30 0.61 3.34 5.22
N GLN A 31 1.56 2.43 4.96
CA GLN A 31 1.38 1.00 5.19
C GLN A 31 0.98 0.71 6.64
N GLN A 32 1.69 1.27 7.62
CA GLN A 32 1.37 1.09 9.03
C GLN A 32 -0.04 1.60 9.37
N ARG A 33 -0.42 2.77 8.86
CA ARG A 33 -1.77 3.32 9.07
C ARG A 33 -2.86 2.40 8.53
N VAL A 34 -2.65 1.83 7.34
CA VAL A 34 -3.59 0.88 6.73
C VAL A 34 -3.67 -0.42 7.55
N LEU A 35 -2.54 -0.94 8.02
CA LEU A 35 -2.51 -2.14 8.85
C LEU A 35 -3.17 -1.93 10.22
N MET A 36 -3.12 -0.73 10.80
CA MET A 36 -3.84 -0.43 12.05
C MET A 36 -5.36 -0.52 11.87
N GLN A 37 -5.90 -0.25 10.68
CA GLN A 37 -7.33 -0.43 10.40
C GLN A 37 -7.73 -1.92 10.34
N ASN A 38 -6.77 -2.82 10.15
CA ASN A 38 -7.02 -4.26 10.07
C ASN A 38 -7.58 -4.84 11.37
N GLN A 39 -7.18 -4.27 12.52
CA GLN A 39 -7.68 -4.71 13.82
C GLN A 39 -9.20 -4.52 13.94
N MET A 40 -9.71 -3.41 13.42
CA MET A 40 -11.15 -3.13 13.37
C MET A 40 -11.88 -4.04 12.37
N GLN A 41 -11.25 -4.37 11.23
CA GLN A 41 -11.84 -5.27 10.23
C GLN A 41 -11.97 -6.71 10.74
N ILE A 42 -10.96 -7.21 11.46
CA ILE A 42 -10.99 -8.54 12.07
C ILE A 42 -12.11 -8.63 13.11
N ILE A 43 -12.27 -7.60 13.97
CA ILE A 43 -13.36 -7.55 14.95
C ILE A 43 -14.74 -7.56 14.26
N ALA A 44 -14.86 -6.90 13.11
CA ALA A 44 -16.08 -6.88 12.31
C ALA A 44 -16.35 -8.21 11.55
N GLY A 45 -15.49 -9.23 11.69
CA GLY A 45 -15.60 -10.50 10.97
C GLY A 45 -15.29 -10.38 9.47
N ASN A 46 -14.59 -9.33 9.06
CA ASN A 46 -14.29 -9.02 7.67
C ASN A 46 -12.92 -9.56 7.22
N LEU A 47 -12.66 -9.52 5.91
CA LEU A 47 -11.41 -9.96 5.29
C LEU A 47 -10.20 -9.16 5.80
N ALA A 48 -9.08 -9.84 6.02
CA ALA A 48 -7.85 -9.21 6.47
C ALA A 48 -7.30 -8.22 5.42
N ILE A 49 -6.95 -7.02 5.86
CA ILE A 49 -6.24 -6.02 5.06
C ILE A 49 -4.76 -6.39 5.00
N ARG A 50 -4.19 -6.38 3.79
CA ARG A 50 -2.75 -6.48 3.57
C ARG A 50 -2.29 -5.28 2.77
N ALA A 51 -1.15 -4.70 3.14
CA ALA A 51 -0.59 -3.55 2.47
C ALA A 51 0.91 -3.75 2.22
N PHE A 52 1.38 -3.44 1.01
CA PHE A 52 2.77 -3.67 0.59
C PHE A 52 3.35 -2.46 -0.14
N CYS A 53 4.56 -2.07 0.25
CA CYS A 53 5.35 -1.06 -0.45
C CYS A 53 6.23 -1.72 -1.51
N VAL A 54 6.02 -1.38 -2.77
CA VAL A 54 6.74 -1.95 -3.91
C VAL A 54 7.47 -0.85 -4.67
N PRO A 55 8.80 -0.95 -4.89
CA PRO A 55 9.51 0.02 -5.70
C PRO A 55 9.16 -0.16 -7.18
N LYS A 56 8.79 0.93 -7.84
CA LYS A 56 8.50 1.00 -9.27
C LYS A 56 9.49 1.93 -9.95
N LYS A 57 10.21 1.40 -10.93
CA LYS A 57 10.98 2.21 -11.87
C LYS A 57 10.02 2.74 -12.93
N ILE A 58 9.73 4.02 -12.88
CA ILE A 58 9.05 4.70 -13.99
C ILE A 58 10.09 5.21 -14.99
N LYS A 59 9.83 4.97 -16.28
CA LYS A 59 10.48 5.72 -17.35
C LYS A 59 9.80 7.08 -17.38
N GLU A 60 10.55 8.16 -17.17
CA GLU A 60 10.10 9.49 -17.58
C GLU A 60 9.79 9.38 -19.07
N LYS A 61 8.53 9.65 -19.46
CA LYS A 61 8.23 9.90 -20.86
C LYS A 61 8.79 11.29 -21.17
N ASP A 62 9.72 11.34 -22.12
CA ASP A 62 10.21 12.57 -22.76
C ASP A 62 9.03 13.43 -23.28
#